data_AF-A0A0P4RIS5-F1
#
_entry.id   AF-A0A0P4RIS5-F1
#
_cell.length_a   1.000
_cell.length_b   1.000
_cell.length_c   1.000
_cell.angle_alpha   90.00
_cell.angle_beta   90.00
_cell.angle_gamma   90.00
#
_symmetry.space_group_name_H-M   'P 1'
#
loop_
_entity.id
_entity.type
_entity.pdbx_description
1 polymer ?
#
loop_
_entity_poly.entity_id
_entity_poly.type
_entity_poly.pdbx_seq_one_letter_code
_entity_poly.pdbx_strand_id
1 'polypeptide(L)' 'MYVAGHRPTTVQDHVALVEIDLTGELMIAAAAASEDRLSPDRIDEVLEVDGDGGDPVDRVPPGTGTAGRCPG' A
#
# COMPACT_ATOMS: atom_id res chain seq x y z
N MET A 1 -17.76 -22.47 14.41
CA MET A 1 -16.51 -22.07 13.74
C MET A 1 -16.08 -23.25 12.88
N TYR A 2 -16.08 -23.10 11.55
CA TYR A 2 -15.67 -24.19 10.64
C TYR A 2 -14.16 -24.08 10.46
N VAL A 3 -13.40 -25.04 11.00
CA VAL A 3 -11.96 -25.13 10.72
C VAL A 3 -11.85 -25.98 9.46
N ALA A 4 -11.41 -25.39 8.36
CA ALA A 4 -11.17 -26.12 7.12
C ALA A 4 -10.23 -27.30 7.42
N GLY A 5 -10.67 -28.51 7.12
CA GLY A 5 -9.87 -29.72 7.33
C GLY A 5 -8.52 -29.58 6.65
N HIS A 6 -7.44 -29.93 7.36
CA HIS A 6 -6.07 -29.80 6.88
C HIS A 6 -5.91 -30.62 5.59
N ARG A 7 -5.84 -29.94 4.45
CA ARG A 7 -5.54 -30.57 3.17
C ARG A 7 -4.02 -30.78 3.10
N PRO A 8 -3.56 -31.91 2.55
CA PRO A 8 -2.13 -32.14 2.38
C PRO A 8 -1.54 -31.05 1.47
N THR A 9 -0.39 -30.53 1.88
CA THR A 9 0.32 -29.49 1.11
C THR A 9 0.80 -30.06 -0.22
N THR A 10 0.52 -29.32 -1.27
CA THR A 10 0.92 -29.63 -2.64
C THR A 10 2.22 -28.90 -2.98
N VAL A 11 2.86 -29.30 -4.08
CA VAL A 11 3.99 -28.54 -4.64
C VAL A 11 3.60 -27.09 -4.91
N GLN A 12 2.35 -26.84 -5.32
CA GLN A 12 1.85 -25.49 -5.55
C GLN A 12 1.80 -24.66 -4.26
N ASP A 13 1.47 -25.27 -3.12
CA ASP A 13 1.48 -24.57 -1.83
C ASP A 13 2.91 -24.14 -1.45
N HIS A 14 3.92 -24.96 -1.73
CA HIS A 14 5.31 -24.58 -1.50
C HIS A 14 5.78 -23.47 -2.44
N VAL A 15 5.39 -23.50 -3.71
CA VAL A 15 5.69 -22.42 -4.66
C VAL A 15 5.04 -21.11 -4.22
N ALA A 16 3.76 -21.15 -3.83
CA ALA A 16 3.05 -19.98 -3.34
C ALA A 16 3.71 -19.37 -2.09
N LEU A 17 4.19 -20.20 -1.15
CA LEU A 17 4.92 -19.70 0.02
C LEU A 17 6.21 -18.98 -0.36
N VAL A 18 6.98 -19.54 -1.30
CA VAL A 18 8.21 -18.90 -1.82
C VAL A 18 7.90 -17.58 -2.53
N GLU A 19 6.81 -17.53 -3.30
CA GLU A 19 6.36 -16.31 -3.97
C GLU A 19 5.91 -15.23 -2.98
N ILE A 20 5.23 -15.60 -1.89
CA ILE A 20 4.85 -14.67 -0.83
C ILE A 20 6.09 -14.06 -0.18
N ASP A 21 7.07 -14.89 0.18
CA ASP A 21 8.32 -14.42 0.77
C ASP A 21 9.06 -13.46 -0.18
N LEU A 22 9.18 -13.83 -1.46
CA LEU A 22 9.79 -12.98 -2.49
C LEU A 22 9.04 -11.65 -2.65
N THR A 23 7.71 -11.68 -2.67
CA THR A 23 6.87 -10.49 -2.82
C THR A 23 7.05 -9.55 -1.62
N GLY A 24 7.17 -10.10 -0.41
CA GLY A 24 7.47 -9.35 0.81
C GLY A 24 8.77 -8.57 0.70
N GLU A 25 9.85 -9.24 0.28
CA GLU A 25 11.16 -8.61 0.08
C GLU A 25 11.12 -7.50 -0.98
N LEU A 26 10.41 -7.72 -2.09
CA LEU A 26 10.27 -6.71 -3.15
C LEU A 26 9.46 -5.48 -2.70
N MET A 27 8.40 -5.66 -1.90
CA MET A 27 7.65 -4.54 -1.32
C MET A 27 8.53 -3.68 -0.39
N ILE A 28 9.36 -4.31 0.45
CA ILE A 28 10.29 -3.60 1.34
C ILE A 28 11.35 -2.87 0.51
N ALA A 29 11.95 -3.54 -0.48
CA ALA A 29 12.93 -2.93 -1.36
C ALA A 29 12.34 -1.72 -2.11
N ALA A 30 11.11 -1.83 -2.63
CA ALA A 30 10.41 -0.74 -3.28
C ALA A 30 10.08 0.41 -2.32
N ALA A 31 9.64 0.11 -1.10
CA ALA A 31 9.33 1.13 -0.09
C ALA A 31 10.58 1.83 0.46
N ALA A 32 11.72 1.14 0.48
CA ALA A 32 13.02 1.69 0.90
C ALA A 32 13.78 2.37 -0.24
N ALA A 33 13.40 2.12 -1.50
CA ALA A 33 13.96 2.82 -2.64
C ALA A 33 13.68 4.32 -2.52
N SER A 34 14.69 5.14 -2.79
CA SER A 34 14.63 6.60 -2.70
C SER A 34 13.87 7.26 -3.86
N GLU A 35 13.01 6.50 -4.54
CA GLU A 35 12.14 7.02 -5.58
C GLU A 35 11.10 7.95 -4.94
N ASP A 36 10.83 9.09 -5.60
CA ASP A 36 9.77 9.97 -5.15
C ASP A 36 8.42 9.24 -5.21
N ARG A 37 7.55 9.52 -4.23
CA ARG A 37 6.17 9.03 -4.30
C ARG A 37 5.53 9.50 -5.60
N LEU A 38 4.82 8.60 -6.27
CA LEU A 38 4.00 8.96 -7.43
C LEU A 38 3.07 10.11 -7.08
N SER A 39 2.86 11.03 -8.03
CA SER A 39 1.85 12.07 -7.86
C SER A 39 0.45 11.44 -7.78
N PRO A 40 -0.51 12.07 -7.09
CA PRO A 40 -1.88 11.58 -7.04
C PRO A 40 -2.48 11.29 -8.42
N ASP A 41 -2.31 12.20 -9.39
CA ASP A 41 -2.83 12.01 -10.75
C ASP A 41 -2.23 10.76 -11.43
N ARG A 42 -0.95 10.46 -11.18
CA ARG A 42 -0.27 9.27 -11.72
C ARG A 42 -0.70 7.99 -10.99
N ILE A 43 -1.04 8.09 -9.71
CA ILE A 43 -1.62 6.98 -8.95
C ILE A 43 -3.00 6.64 -9.51
N ASP A 44 -3.84 7.64 -9.74
CA ASP A 44 -5.19 7.46 -10.31
C ASP A 44 -5.13 6.83 -11.71
N GLU A 45 -4.19 7.29 -12.56
CA GLU A 45 -3.93 6.69 -13.89
C GLU A 45 -3.49 5.22 -13.81
N VAL A 46 -2.57 4.88 -12.90
CA VAL A 46 -2.08 3.50 -12.73
C VAL A 46 -3.14 2.58 -12.14
N LEU A 47 -3.98 3.10 -11.25
CA LEU A 47 -5.07 2.34 -10.63
C LEU A 47 -6.33 2.30 -11.50
N GLU A 48 -6.31 2.92 -12.69
CA GLU A 48 -7.47 3.04 -13.58
C GLU A 48 -8.71 3.58 -12.84
N VAL A 49 -8.51 4.51 -11.89
CA VAL A 49 -9.60 5.17 -11.16
C VAL A 49 -10.14 6.28 -12.06
N ASP A 50 -11.00 5.90 -13.00
CA ASP A 50 -11.76 6.85 -13.83
C ASP A 50 -12.77 7.61 -12.96
N GLY A 51 -12.34 8.62 -12.22
CA GLY A 51 -13.12 9.78 -11.76
C GLY A 51 -14.49 9.58 -11.08
N ASP A 52 -14.90 8.37 -10.70
CA ASP A 52 -16.23 8.09 -10.16
C ASP A 52 -16.14 7.71 -8.67
N GLY A 53 -15.99 8.71 -7.80
CA GLY A 53 -16.38 8.55 -6.39
C GLY A 53 -15.46 9.11 -5.31
N GLY A 54 -14.75 10.21 -5.55
CA GLY A 54 -14.10 10.96 -4.47
C GLY A 54 -14.40 12.44 -4.60
N ASP A 55 -15.45 12.92 -3.93
CA ASP A 55 -15.66 14.35 -3.75
C ASP A 55 -14.39 14.95 -3.11
N PRO A 56 -13.82 16.04 -3.66
CA PRO A 56 -12.53 16.59 -3.22
C PRO A 56 -12.49 17.03 -1.74
N VAL A 57 -13.62 16.98 -1.02
CA VAL A 57 -13.72 17.29 0.41
C VAL A 57 -13.13 16.22 1.35
N ASP A 58 -12.82 15.01 0.90
CA ASP A 58 -12.16 13.97 1.74
C ASP A 58 -10.64 13.96 1.64
N ARG A 59 -10.03 14.80 0.77
CA ARG A 59 -8.60 15.09 0.86
C ARG A 59 -8.37 15.90 2.12
N VAL A 60 -8.11 15.22 3.24
CA VAL A 60 -7.53 15.86 4.44
C VAL A 60 -6.28 16.59 3.97
N PRO A 61 -6.23 17.93 3.99
CA PRO A 61 -5.03 18.65 3.60
C PRO A 61 -3.91 18.21 4.54
N PRO A 62 -2.66 18.08 4.06
CA PRO A 62 -1.54 17.79 4.94
C PRO A 62 -1.56 18.86 6.03
N GLY A 63 -1.79 18.43 7.28
CA GLY A 63 -1.89 19.31 8.42
C GLY A 63 -0.68 20.23 8.38
N THR A 64 -0.93 21.52 8.18
CA THR A 64 0.10 22.54 8.31
C THR A 64 0.55 22.45 9.75
N GLY A 65 1.66 21.73 9.97
CA GLY A 65 2.30 21.61 11.26
C GLY A 65 2.47 23.03 11.77
N THR A 66 1.74 23.35 12.84
CA THR A 66 1.83 24.66 13.44
C THR A 66 3.28 24.79 13.88
N ALA A 67 4.02 25.67 13.20
CA ALA A 67 5.32 26.08 13.66
C ALA A 67 5.11 26.52 15.11
N GLY A 68 5.75 25.82 16.04
CA GLY A 68 5.72 26.12 17.46
C GLY A 68 6.02 27.60 17.63
N ARG A 69 4.97 28.38 17.91
CA ARG A 69 5.12 29.75 18.37
C ARG A 69 5.56 29.62 19.81
N CYS A 70 6.86 29.76 20.09
CA CYS A 70 7.33 30.01 21.45
C CYS A 70 6.91 31.44 21.84
N PRO A 71 6.13 31.64 22.91
CA PRO A 71 6.04 32.93 23.58
C PRO A 71 6.85 32.91 24.88
N GLY A 72 7.74 33.88 25.05
CA GLY A 72 8.36 34.24 26.34
C GLY A 72 9.81 33.84 26.47
#